data_AF-A0A443S3K2-F1
#
_entry.id   AF-A0A443S3K2-F1
#
_cell.length_a   1.000
_cell.length_b   1.000
_cell.length_c   1.000
_cell.angle_alpha   90.00
_cell.angle_beta   90.00
_cell.angle_gamma   90.00
#
_symmetry.space_group_name_H-M   'P 1'
#
loop_
_entity.id
_entity.type
_entity.pdbx_description
1 polymer ?
#
loop_
_entity_poly.entity_id
_entity_poly.type
_entity_poly.pdbx_seq_one_letter_code
_entity_poly.pdbx_strand_id
1 'polypeptide(L)'
;MSEVASIDNISLNSAKSSKSNRSKDFGNEVIEEVKRRFLDEYEANKDLYDEEDIERIITNDFFVRRFVNFNGQGPEKGFEQMKKAYRWRKSFGVNHYDQLLIPKQ
;
A
#
# COMPACT_ATOMS: atom_id res chain seq x y z
N MET A 1 32.68 -24.90 57.22
CA MET A 1 33.40 -25.51 56.08
C MET A 1 32.34 -25.87 55.07
N SER A 2 32.04 -24.93 54.17
CA SER A 2 32.61 -24.79 52.82
C SER A 2 31.81 -25.61 51.81
N GLU A 3 30.78 -25.03 51.19
CA GLU A 3 30.80 -24.22 49.94
C GLU A 3 30.78 -25.04 48.66
N VAL A 4 29.82 -24.64 47.82
CA VAL A 4 29.69 -24.70 46.35
C VAL A 4 29.59 -26.06 45.63
N ALA A 5 28.39 -26.35 45.14
CA ALA A 5 28.23 -27.09 43.89
C ALA A 5 28.49 -26.13 42.71
N SER A 6 29.44 -26.49 41.85
CA SER A 6 29.78 -25.78 40.60
C SER A 6 28.55 -25.51 39.75
N ILE A 7 28.28 -24.23 39.52
CA ILE A 7 27.40 -23.74 38.47
C ILE A 7 28.29 -23.00 37.49
N ASP A 8 28.78 -23.68 36.47
CA ASP A 8 29.42 -23.03 35.33
C ASP A 8 29.16 -23.88 34.09
N ASN A 9 28.27 -23.39 33.22
CA ASN A 9 28.61 -23.00 31.85
C ASN A 9 27.32 -22.88 31.01
N ILE A 10 26.48 -21.89 31.30
CA ILE A 10 25.47 -21.44 30.34
C ILE A 10 26.22 -20.57 29.34
N SER A 11 26.57 -21.17 28.20
CA SER A 11 27.13 -20.46 27.06
C SER A 11 26.12 -19.42 26.56
N LEU A 12 26.42 -18.16 26.85
CA LEU A 12 25.80 -16.97 26.27
C LEU A 12 26.08 -16.94 24.77
N ASN A 13 25.20 -17.54 23.96
CA ASN A 13 25.12 -17.18 22.54
C ASN A 13 24.18 -16.00 22.37
N SER A 14 24.81 -14.83 22.51
CA SER A 14 24.37 -13.55 22.00
C SER A 14 24.19 -13.57 20.47
N ALA A 15 23.12 -12.90 20.05
CA ALA A 15 22.84 -12.37 18.72
C ALA A 15 22.57 -13.38 17.57
N LYS A 16 21.35 -13.28 17.01
CA LYS A 16 21.16 -12.65 15.68
C LYS A 16 19.70 -12.35 15.33
N SER A 17 19.49 -11.05 15.14
CA SER A 17 18.51 -10.36 14.29
C SER A 17 17.03 -10.46 14.64
N SER A 18 16.53 -9.36 15.22
CA SER A 18 15.15 -8.92 15.03
C SER A 18 14.77 -9.05 13.55
N LYS A 19 13.68 -9.77 13.26
CA LYS A 19 13.05 -9.70 11.94
C LYS A 19 12.68 -8.23 11.74
N SER A 20 13.41 -7.50 10.89
CA SER A 20 13.00 -6.15 10.53
C SER A 20 11.63 -6.28 9.87
N ASN A 21 10.59 -5.72 10.48
CA ASN A 21 9.27 -5.51 9.86
C ASN A 21 9.39 -4.48 8.71
N ARG A 22 10.33 -4.67 7.78
CA ARG A 22 10.32 -3.95 6.52
C ARG A 22 9.16 -4.54 5.73
N SER A 23 8.11 -3.73 5.56
CA SER A 23 7.05 -4.03 4.59
C SER A 23 7.71 -4.40 3.27
N LYS A 24 7.21 -5.46 2.62
CA LYS A 24 7.65 -5.84 1.29
C LYS A 24 7.27 -4.71 0.34
N ASP A 25 8.23 -3.89 -0.04
CA ASP A 25 8.08 -2.90 -1.11
C ASP A 25 8.22 -3.62 -2.45
N PHE A 26 7.19 -3.50 -3.29
CA PHE A 26 7.22 -4.05 -4.63
C PHE A 26 8.00 -3.11 -5.56
N GLY A 27 8.86 -3.69 -6.39
CA GLY A 27 9.71 -2.93 -7.32
C GLY A 27 8.92 -2.25 -8.45
N ASN A 28 9.57 -1.32 -9.14
CA ASN A 28 8.93 -0.47 -10.16
C ASN A 28 8.26 -1.26 -11.28
N GLU A 29 8.85 -2.38 -11.73
CA GLU A 29 8.27 -3.24 -12.76
C GLU A 29 6.87 -3.76 -12.39
N VAL A 30 6.68 -4.11 -11.11
CA VAL A 30 5.37 -4.55 -10.60
C VAL A 30 4.38 -3.39 -10.56
N ILE A 31 4.85 -2.19 -10.21
CA ILE A 31 4.00 -1.00 -10.17
C ILE A 31 3.54 -0.62 -11.58
N GLU A 32 4.45 -0.62 -12.56
CA GLU A 32 4.12 -0.33 -13.95
C GLU A 32 3.15 -1.35 -14.54
N GLU A 33 3.29 -2.64 -14.23
CA GLU A 33 2.33 -3.64 -14.68
C GLU A 33 0.93 -3.43 -14.09
N VAL A 34 0.83 -3.10 -12.80
CA VAL A 34 -0.47 -2.80 -12.17
C VAL A 34 -1.07 -1.51 -12.75
N LYS A 35 -0.24 -0.49 -13.00
CA LYS A 35 -0.65 0.76 -13.66
C LYS A 35 -1.23 0.47 -15.05
N ARG A 36 -0.53 -0.30 -15.87
CA ARG A 36 -0.97 -0.71 -17.21
C ARG A 36 -2.31 -1.45 -17.16
N ARG A 37 -2.45 -2.46 -16.29
CA ARG A 37 -3.71 -3.18 -16.06
C ARG A 37 -4.86 -2.24 -15.65
N PHE A 38 -4.57 -1.21 -14.88
CA PHE A 38 -5.57 -0.23 -14.45
C PHE A 38 -6.00 0.71 -15.57
N LEU A 39 -5.08 1.10 -16.44
CA LEU A 39 -5.42 1.90 -17.62
C LEU A 39 -6.23 1.09 -18.64
N ASP A 40 -5.94 -0.21 -18.81
CA ASP A 40 -6.77 -1.12 -19.64
C ASP A 40 -8.20 -1.23 -19.07
N GLU A 41 -8.33 -1.39 -17.75
CA GLU A 41 -9.62 -1.42 -17.05
C GLU A 41 -10.40 -0.10 -17.20
N TYR A 42 -9.70 1.04 -17.09
CA TYR A 42 -10.29 2.36 -17.31
C TYR A 42 -10.79 2.51 -18.75
N GLU A 43 -10.00 2.14 -19.75
CA GLU A 43 -10.41 2.25 -21.15
C GLU A 43 -11.68 1.43 -21.42
N ALA A 44 -11.81 0.26 -20.80
CA ALA A 44 -12.98 -0.60 -20.90
C ALA A 44 -14.21 -0.10 -20.11
N ASN A 45 -14.03 0.76 -19.10
CA ASN A 45 -15.09 1.16 -18.16
C ASN A 45 -14.99 2.65 -17.76
N LYS A 46 -14.79 3.55 -18.73
CA LYS A 46 -14.44 4.97 -18.47
C LYS A 46 -15.40 5.70 -17.54
N ASP A 47 -16.69 5.40 -17.65
CA ASP A 47 -17.78 6.00 -16.88
C ASP A 47 -17.69 5.73 -15.37
N LEU A 48 -16.97 4.68 -14.97
CA LEU A 48 -16.82 4.30 -13.56
C LEU A 48 -15.72 5.07 -12.82
N TYR A 49 -14.93 5.88 -13.53
CA TYR A 49 -13.76 6.55 -12.97
C TYR A 49 -13.80 8.07 -13.15
N ASP A 50 -12.97 8.76 -12.38
CA ASP A 50 -12.83 10.20 -12.46
C ASP A 50 -11.54 10.57 -13.19
N GLU A 51 -11.63 11.47 -14.17
CA GLU A 51 -10.50 11.83 -15.04
C GLU A 51 -9.31 12.40 -14.25
N GLU A 52 -9.55 13.16 -13.18
CA GLU A 52 -8.47 13.70 -12.33
C GLU A 52 -7.68 12.59 -11.63
N ASP A 53 -8.36 11.52 -11.19
CA ASP A 53 -7.68 10.39 -10.57
C ASP A 53 -6.89 9.59 -11.62
N ILE A 54 -7.39 9.48 -12.85
CA ILE A 54 -6.65 8.85 -13.95
C ILE A 54 -5.39 9.65 -14.29
N GLU A 55 -5.47 10.97 -14.40
CA GLU A 55 -4.32 11.83 -14.65
C GLU A 55 -3.24 11.66 -13.57
N ARG A 56 -3.65 11.60 -12.29
CA ARG A 56 -2.76 11.35 -11.16
C ARG A 56 -2.08 9.98 -11.25
N ILE A 57 -2.81 8.94 -11.65
CA ILE A 57 -2.25 7.59 -11.83
C ILE A 57 -1.23 7.57 -12.97
N ILE A 58 -1.51 8.25 -14.08
CA ILE A 58 -0.60 8.33 -15.24
C ILE A 58 0.70 9.05 -14.84
N THR A 59 0.60 10.16 -14.13
CA THR A 59 1.72 11.06 -13.84
C THR A 59 2.52 10.68 -12.60
N ASN A 60 1.95 9.92 -11.67
CA ASN A 60 2.61 9.62 -10.40
C ASN A 60 2.30 8.20 -9.87
N ASP A 61 3.32 7.34 -9.92
CA ASP A 61 3.24 5.94 -9.52
C ASP A 61 2.92 5.75 -8.03
N PHE A 62 3.04 6.79 -7.19
CA PHE A 62 2.59 6.76 -5.80
C PHE A 62 1.13 6.29 -5.69
N PHE A 63 0.27 6.72 -6.61
CA PHE A 63 -1.16 6.39 -6.62
C PHE A 63 -1.44 4.93 -6.91
N VAL A 64 -0.48 4.20 -7.50
CA VAL A 64 -0.53 2.75 -7.69
C VAL A 64 0.17 2.05 -6.53
N ARG A 65 1.40 2.49 -6.22
CA ARG A 65 2.28 1.92 -5.18
C ARG A 65 1.61 1.84 -3.82
N ARG A 66 0.86 2.87 -3.42
CA ARG A 66 0.15 2.91 -2.12
C ARG A 66 -0.78 1.72 -1.92
N PHE A 67 -1.38 1.19 -2.99
CA PHE A 67 -2.27 0.04 -2.92
C PHE A 67 -1.48 -1.26 -2.98
N VAL A 68 -0.54 -1.39 -3.90
CA VAL A 68 0.26 -2.63 -4.06
C VAL A 68 1.03 -2.97 -2.77
N ASN A 69 1.60 -1.97 -2.11
CA ASN A 69 2.40 -2.14 -0.91
C ASN A 69 1.61 -2.20 0.39
N PHE A 70 0.31 -1.85 0.36
CA PHE A 70 -0.51 -1.78 1.57
C PHE A 70 -0.52 -3.13 2.28
N ASN A 71 -0.02 -3.17 3.52
CA ASN A 71 0.10 -4.39 4.33
C ASN A 71 0.72 -5.59 3.60
N GLY A 72 1.63 -5.35 2.64
CA GLY A 72 2.27 -6.40 1.85
C GLY A 72 1.29 -7.25 1.01
N GLN A 73 0.12 -6.71 0.66
CA GLN A 73 -0.93 -7.47 -0.03
C GLN A 73 -0.59 -7.86 -1.47
N GLY A 74 0.30 -7.10 -2.11
CA GLY A 74 0.81 -7.38 -3.45
C GLY A 74 -0.09 -6.91 -4.60
N PRO A 75 0.36 -7.15 -5.84
CA PRO A 75 -0.21 -6.52 -7.03
C PRO A 75 -1.67 -6.89 -7.27
N GLU A 76 -2.04 -8.16 -7.08
CA GLU A 76 -3.41 -8.62 -7.37
C GLU A 76 -4.45 -7.99 -6.43
N LYS A 77 -4.17 -8.04 -5.13
CA LYS A 77 -5.03 -7.37 -4.13
C LYS A 77 -4.98 -5.86 -4.26
N GLY A 78 -3.81 -5.30 -4.56
CA GLY A 78 -3.64 -3.86 -4.81
C GLY A 78 -4.53 -3.38 -5.96
N PHE A 79 -4.53 -4.10 -7.08
CA PHE A 79 -5.33 -3.80 -8.26
C PHE A 79 -6.84 -3.79 -7.95
N GLU A 80 -7.34 -4.83 -7.28
CA GLU A 80 -8.75 -4.90 -6.89
C GLU A 80 -9.16 -3.79 -5.91
N GLN A 81 -8.27 -3.41 -4.99
CA GLN A 81 -8.51 -2.29 -4.08
C GLN A 81 -8.47 -0.94 -4.79
N MET A 82 -7.59 -0.75 -5.78
CA MET A 82 -7.59 0.44 -6.63
C MET A 82 -8.94 0.60 -7.33
N LYS A 83 -9.45 -0.46 -7.98
CA LYS A 83 -10.74 -0.44 -8.67
C LYS A 83 -11.85 0.02 -7.74
N LYS A 84 -11.95 -0.59 -6.55
CA LYS A 84 -12.97 -0.21 -5.55
C LYS A 84 -12.83 1.24 -5.09
N ALA A 85 -11.60 1.66 -4.77
CA ALA A 85 -11.34 2.99 -4.23
C ALA A 85 -11.66 4.09 -5.25
N TYR A 86 -11.19 3.98 -6.49
CA TYR A 86 -11.38 5.03 -7.50
C TYR A 86 -12.81 5.10 -8.02
N ARG A 87 -13.52 3.97 -8.11
CA ARG A 87 -14.96 3.97 -8.38
C ARG A 87 -15.75 4.64 -7.26
N TRP A 88 -15.39 4.37 -6.01
CA TRP A 88 -16.02 5.04 -4.88
C TRP A 88 -15.77 6.55 -4.90
N ARG A 89 -14.53 6.98 -5.18
CA ARG A 89 -14.18 8.41 -5.30
C ARG A 89 -15.02 9.12 -6.35
N LYS A 90 -15.24 8.49 -7.51
CA LYS A 90 -16.17 9.00 -8.54
C LYS A 90 -17.60 9.08 -8.01
N SER A 91 -18.11 7.99 -7.43
CA SER A 91 -19.49 7.92 -6.93
C SER A 91 -19.79 8.93 -5.82
N PHE A 92 -18.81 9.24 -4.98
CA PHE A 92 -18.95 10.18 -3.86
C PHE A 92 -18.60 11.62 -4.25
N GLY A 93 -18.02 11.83 -5.44
CA GLY A 93 -17.59 13.15 -5.90
C GLY A 93 -16.38 13.71 -5.14
N VAL A 94 -15.46 12.85 -4.68
CA VAL A 94 -14.34 13.26 -3.81
C VAL A 94 -13.44 14.32 -4.47
N ASN A 95 -13.19 14.23 -5.78
CA ASN A 95 -12.36 15.21 -6.49
C ASN A 95 -13.05 16.57 -6.64
N HIS A 96 -14.37 16.61 -6.56
CA HIS A 96 -15.17 17.82 -6.76
C HIS A 96 -15.81 18.30 -5.46
N TYR A 97 -15.25 17.87 -4.31
CA TYR A 97 -15.74 18.28 -3.00
C TYR A 97 -15.38 19.74 -2.70
N ASP A 98 -16.38 20.58 -2.52
CA ASP A 98 -16.20 21.96 -2.11
C ASP A 98 -16.01 22.08 -0.59
N GLN A 99 -14.79 22.41 -0.17
CA GLN A 99 -14.42 22.58 1.23
C GLN A 99 -15.15 23.74 1.91
N LEU A 100 -15.68 24.71 1.16
CA LEU A 100 -16.43 25.84 1.71
C LEU A 100 -17.84 25.47 2.14
N LEU A 101 -18.34 24.29 1.77
CA LEU A 101 -19.64 23.76 2.20
C LEU A 101 -19.58 23.05 3.57
N ILE A 102 -18.40 22.94 4.19
CA ILE A 102 -18.27 22.41 5.55
C ILE A 102 -18.85 23.45 6.52
N PRO A 103 -19.92 23.12 7.29
CA PRO A 103 -20.44 24.03 8.30
C PRO A 103 -19.35 24.38 9.31
N LYS A 104 -19.08 25.67 9.50
CA LYS A 104 -18.18 26.14 10.55
C LYS A 104 -18.89 25.97 11.91
N GLN A 105 -18.23 25.30 12.84
CA GLN A 105 -18.66 25.21 14.24
C GLN A 105 -18.45 26.53 14.96
#